data_AF-A0A2X2WL48-F1
#
_entry.id   AF-A0A2X2WL48-F1
#
_cell.length_a   1.000
_cell.length_b   1.000
_cell.length_c   1.000
_cell.angle_alpha   90.00
_cell.angle_beta   90.00
_cell.angle_gamma   90.00
#
_symmetry.space_group_name_H-M   'P 1'
#
loop_
_entity.id
_entity.type
_entity.pdbx_description
1 polymer ?
#
loop_
_entity_poly.entity_id
_entity_poly.type
_entity_poly.pdbx_seq_one_letter_code
_entity_poly.pdbx_strand_id
1 'polypeptide(L)' 'MGEVVNIEPRKPHVCLQTSDGNVHAIPVSLMRAIADGKMSPDDIADRDQVVRAIIAEWLRLIHGDS' A
#
# COMPACT_ATOMS: atom_id res chain seq x y z
N MET A 1 17.78 29.25 7.79
CA MET A 1 16.51 29.22 7.06
C MET A 1 16.23 27.75 6.75
N GLY A 2 15.21 27.14 7.34
CA GLY A 2 14.90 25.72 7.14
C GLY A 2 14.09 25.53 5.88
N GLU A 3 14.52 24.63 4.99
CA GLU A 3 13.77 24.27 3.79
C GLU A 3 12.62 23.32 4.18
N VAL A 4 11.38 23.68 3.84
CA VAL A 4 10.23 22.78 4.01
C VAL A 4 10.20 21.85 2.81
N VAL A 5 10.51 20.57 3.03
CA VAL A 5 10.57 19.57 1.96
C VAL A 5 9.39 18.61 2.08
N ASN A 6 8.73 18.32 0.95
CA ASN A 6 7.68 17.31 0.90
C ASN A 6 8.27 15.92 1.17
N ILE A 7 7.78 15.26 2.23
CA ILE A 7 8.23 13.92 2.65
C ILE A 7 7.37 12.79 2.09
N GLU A 8 6.21 13.07 1.48
CA GLU A 8 5.33 12.06 0.88
C GLU A 8 6.08 11.09 -0.05
N PRO A 9 6.94 11.55 -0.99
CA PRO A 9 7.67 10.64 -1.89
C PRO A 9 8.72 9.78 -1.17
N ARG A 10 9.02 10.09 0.09
CA ARG A 10 10.06 9.45 0.91
C ARG A 10 9.47 8.49 1.93
N LYS A 11 8.15 8.33 1.98
CA LYS A 11 7.53 7.39 2.93
C LYS A 11 7.98 5.96 2.60
N PRO A 12 8.55 5.22 3.57
CA PRO A 12 9.02 3.86 3.33
C PRO A 12 7.89 2.82 3.33
N HIS A 13 6.63 3.25 3.42
CA HIS A 13 5.45 2.40 3.54
C HIS A 13 4.25 3.01 2.80
N VAL A 14 3.30 2.15 2.46
CA VAL A 14 1.97 2.50 1.94
C VAL A 14 0.96 2.29 3.07
N CYS A 15 0.14 3.28 3.35
CA CYS A 15 -0.98 3.14 4.28
C CYS A 15 -2.24 2.75 3.49
N LEU A 16 -2.91 1.69 3.93
CA LEU A 16 -4.14 1.18 3.33
C LEU A 16 -5.21 1.10 4.41
N GLN A 17 -6.37 1.67 4.14
CA GLN A 17 -7.55 1.44 4.97
C GLN A 17 -8.30 0.23 4.42
N THR A 18 -8.58 -0.74 5.30
CA THR A 18 -9.34 -1.94 4.96
C THR A 18 -10.83 -1.74 5.23
N SER A 19 -11.66 -2.59 4.65
CA SER A 19 -13.13 -2.49 4.72
C SER A 19 -13.70 -2.69 6.13
N ASP A 20 -12.94 -3.34 7.02
CA ASP A 20 -13.27 -3.49 8.43
C ASP A 20 -12.95 -2.24 9.28
N GLY A 21 -12.41 -1.19 8.66
CA GLY A 21 -12.06 0.06 9.31
C GLY A 21 -10.64 0.08 9.89
N ASN A 22 -9.87 -1.00 9.74
CA ASN A 22 -8.47 -1.03 10.15
C ASN A 22 -7.55 -0.29 9.15
N VAL A 23 -6.36 0.08 9.61
CA VAL A 23 -5.33 0.71 8.78
C VAL A 23 -4.06 -0.14 8.83
N HIS A 24 -3.58 -0.53 7.67
CA HIS A 24 -2.35 -1.29 7.50
C HIS A 24 -1.25 -0.38 6.93
N ALA A 25 -0.09 -0.34 7.59
CA ALA A 25 1.11 0.28 7.06
C ALA A 25 2.03 -0.81 6.49
N ILE A 26 2.11 -0.87 5.16
CA ILE A 26 2.85 -1.92 4.46
C ILE A 26 4.17 -1.35 3.94
N PRO A 27 5.33 -1.90 4.34
CA PRO A 27 6.62 -1.44 3.82
C PRO A 27 6.69 -1.57 2.30
N VAL A 28 7.18 -0.53 1.62
CA VAL A 28 7.37 -0.54 0.16
C VAL A 28 8.37 -1.63 -0.25
N SER A 29 9.36 -1.92 0.59
CA SER A 29 10.32 -3.00 0.38
C SER A 29 9.65 -4.38 0.30
N LEU A 30 8.64 -4.63 1.14
CA LEU A 30 7.87 -5.87 1.13
C LEU A 30 7.04 -5.99 -0.15
N MET A 31 6.33 -4.92 -0.53
CA MET A 31 5.59 -4.87 -1.79
C MET A 31 6.49 -5.12 -3.00
N ARG A 32 7.71 -4.55 -3.00
CA ARG A 32 8.70 -4.76 -4.05
C ARG A 32 9.21 -6.21 -4.08
N ALA A 33 9.47 -6.81 -2.91
CA ALA A 33 9.91 -8.20 -2.84
C ALA A 33 8.84 -9.17 -3.39
N ILE A 34 7.56 -8.90 -3.12
CA ILE A 34 6.44 -9.67 -3.68
C ILE A 34 6.36 -9.47 -5.20
N ALA A 35 6.45 -8.23 -5.69
CA ALA A 35 6.42 -7.95 -7.13
C ALA A 35 7.59 -8.60 -7.89
N ASP A 36 8.76 -8.69 -7.26
CA ASP A 36 9.95 -9.37 -7.79
C ASP A 36 9.86 -10.92 -7.71
N GLY A 37 8.79 -11.47 -7.12
CA GLY A 37 8.63 -12.91 -6.89
C GLY A 37 9.56 -13.49 -5.82
N LYS A 38 10.17 -12.64 -4.98
CA LYS A 38 11.08 -13.03 -3.89
C LYS A 38 10.35 -13.39 -2.60
N MET A 39 9.08 -12.98 -2.47
CA MET A 39 8.20 -13.29 -1.34
C MET A 39 6.80 -13.64 -1.85
N SER A 40 6.06 -14.44 -1.08
CA SER A 40 4.66 -14.71 -1.39
C SER A 40 3.78 -13.56 -0.86
N PRO A 41 2.72 -13.17 -1.58
CA PRO A 41 1.65 -12.34 -1.00
C PRO A 41 1.04 -12.97 0.25
N ASP A 42 1.08 -14.30 0.38
CA ASP A 42 0.54 -15.02 1.52
C ASP A 42 1.28 -14.73 2.84
N ASP A 43 2.49 -14.16 2.76
CA ASP A 43 3.28 -13.75 3.92
C ASP A 43 2.78 -12.42 4.54
N ILE A 44 1.81 -11.76 3.91
CA ILE A 44 1.19 -10.52 4.43
C ILE A 44 0.13 -10.87 5.48
N ALA A 45 0.23 -10.25 6.66
CA ALA A 45 -0.85 -10.28 7.65
C ALA A 45 -2.13 -9.66 7.08
N ASP A 46 -3.27 -10.35 7.24
CA ASP A 46 -4.55 -9.95 6.68
C ASP A 46 -4.53 -9.77 5.15
N ARG A 47 -3.70 -10.58 4.46
CA ARG A 47 -3.52 -10.63 3.01
C ARG A 47 -4.79 -10.34 2.23
N ASP A 48 -5.88 -11.06 2.48
CA ASP A 48 -7.09 -10.91 1.67
C ASP A 48 -7.70 -9.51 1.81
N GLN A 49 -7.63 -8.90 3.00
CA GLN A 49 -8.10 -7.53 3.22
C GLN A 49 -7.18 -6.53 2.53
N VAL A 50 -5.87 -6.70 2.70
CA VAL A 50 -4.84 -5.86 2.07
C VAL A 50 -4.95 -5.89 0.55
N VAL A 51 -5.04 -7.08 -0.04
CA VAL A 51 -5.15 -7.27 -1.49
C VAL A 51 -6.44 -6.65 -2.02
N ARG A 52 -7.58 -6.83 -1.33
CA ARG A 52 -8.84 -6.17 -1.69
C ARG A 52 -8.72 -4.65 -1.67
N ALA A 53 -8.09 -4.08 -0.63
CA ALA A 53 -7.88 -2.63 -0.51
C ALA A 53 -6.98 -2.10 -1.65
N ILE A 54 -5.89 -2.80 -1.97
CA ILE A 54 -4.99 -2.42 -3.08
C ILE A 54 -5.72 -2.47 -4.42
N ILE A 55 -6.48 -3.53 -4.69
CA ILE A 55 -7.26 -3.67 -5.93
C ILE A 55 -8.31 -2.56 -6.02
N ALA A 56 -9.03 -2.28 -4.93
CA ALA A 56 -10.04 -1.22 -4.90
C ALA A 56 -9.44 0.15 -5.21
N GLU A 57 -8.32 0.49 -4.58
CA GLU A 57 -7.63 1.77 -4.83
C GLU A 57 -7.07 1.84 -6.27
N TRP A 58 -6.52 0.74 -6.78
CA TRP A 58 -6.02 0.66 -8.15
C TRP A 58 -7.14 0.85 -9.18
N LEU A 59 -8.29 0.21 -8.97
CA LEU A 59 -9.48 0.41 -9.80
C LEU A 59 -9.97 1.86 -9.73
N ARG A 60 -9.97 2.48 -8.54
CA ARG A 60 -10.32 3.90 -8.38
C ARG A 60 -9.39 4.82 -9.17
N LEU A 61 -8.09 4.55 -9.18
CA LEU A 61 -7.11 5.33 -9.94
C LEU A 61 -7.26 5.20 -11.46
N ILE A 62 -7.63 4.01 -11.95
CA ILE A 62 -7.76 3.74 -13.39
C ILE A 62 -9.14 4.14 -13.93
N HIS A 63 -10.20 3.83 -13.18
CA HIS A 63 -11.58 4.02 -13.63
C HIS A 63 -12.22 5.30 -13.11
N GLY A 64 -11.57 5.99 -12.16
CA GLY A 64 -11.95 7.35 -11.79
C GLY A 64 -13.30 7.46 -11.12
N ASP A 65 -13.72 6.47 -10.32
CA ASP A 65 -14.86 6.65 -9.42
C ASP A 65 -14.50 7.77 -8.42
N SER A 66 -14.95 8.98 -8.78
CA SER A 66 -14.86 10.23 -8.03
C SER A 66 -16.14 10.46 -7.25
#